data_AF-A0A920J2A1-F1
#
_entry.id   AF-A0A920J2A1-F1
#
_cell.length_a   1.000
_cell.length_b   1.000
_cell.length_c   1.000
_cell.angle_alpha   90.00
_cell.angle_beta   90.00
_cell.angle_gamma   90.00
#
_symmetry.space_group_name_H-M   'P 1'
#
loop_
_entity.id
_entity.type
_entity.pdbx_description
1 polymer ?
#
loop_
_entity_poly.entity_id
_entity_poly.type
_entity_poly.pdbx_seq_one_letter_code
_entity_poly.pdbx_strand_id
1 'polypeptide(L)' 'MSKLSNLSRSIRGKVVLITGAGSGMGRATAHLFSDEGAKVIVTDINKDRAIELQKKLLILKEKL' A
#
# COMPACT_ATOMS: atom_id res chain seq x y z
N MET A 1 -8.86 26.45 11.27
CA MET A 1 -8.33 25.58 12.34
C MET A 1 -6.86 25.31 12.07
N SER A 2 -5.97 25.61 13.01
CA SER A 2 -4.54 25.34 12.89
C SER A 2 -4.27 23.84 13.06
N LYS A 3 -3.43 23.29 12.19
CA LYS A 3 -3.05 21.87 12.18
C LYS A 3 -2.26 21.57 13.46
N LEU A 4 -2.73 20.62 14.27
CA LEU A 4 -2.13 20.23 15.57
C LEU A 4 -0.76 19.53 15.46
N SER A 5 -0.19 19.34 14.27
CA SER A 5 1.18 18.83 14.13
C SER A 5 1.89 19.38 12.90
N ASN A 6 3.16 19.76 13.09
CA ASN A 6 4.08 20.21 12.05
C ASN A 6 4.92 19.03 11.55
N LEU A 7 4.25 18.04 10.96
CA LEU A 7 4.86 16.78 10.55
C LEU A 7 4.81 16.65 9.02
N SER A 8 5.97 16.60 8.36
CA SER A 8 6.08 16.11 6.97
C SER A 8 5.97 14.59 6.95
N ARG A 9 4.82 14.04 7.37
CA ARG A 9 4.53 12.59 7.40
C ARG A 9 4.25 12.00 6.02
N SER A 10 4.99 12.47 5.01
CA SER A 10 4.96 11.87 3.69
C SER A 10 5.58 10.47 3.77
N ILE A 11 4.82 9.47 3.31
CA ILE A 11 5.27 8.09 3.19
C ILE A 11 5.78 7.78 1.77
N ARG A 12 5.84 8.80 0.91
CA ARG A 12 6.42 8.70 -0.43
C ARG A 12 7.85 8.19 -0.37
N GLY A 13 8.16 7.19 -1.19
CA GLY A 13 9.48 6.56 -1.26
C GLY A 13 9.84 5.64 -0.09
N LYS A 14 9.00 5.55 0.96
CA LYS A 14 9.22 4.62 2.07
C LYS A 14 8.82 3.20 1.68
N VAL A 15 9.38 2.21 2.37
CA VAL A 15 9.02 0.80 2.22
C VAL A 15 8.03 0.42 3.32
N VAL A 16 6.94 -0.26 2.95
CA VAL A 16 5.87 -0.65 3.88
C VAL A 16 5.53 -2.12 3.68
N LEU A 17 5.57 -2.90 4.75
CA LEU A 17 5.15 -4.31 4.77
C LEU A 17 3.73 -4.41 5.32
N ILE A 18 2.83 -5.06 4.58
CA ILE A 18 1.43 -5.23 4.96
C ILE A 18 1.12 -6.72 5.01
N THR A 19 0.74 -7.19 6.20
CA THR A 19 0.28 -8.56 6.45
C THR A 19 -1.23 -8.66 6.30
N GLY A 20 -1.74 -9.83 5.91
CA GLY A 20 -3.17 -10.01 5.61
C GLY A 20 -3.65 -9.15 4.43
N ALA A 21 -2.74 -8.80 3.51
CA ALA A 21 -3.01 -7.88 2.41
C ALA A 21 -3.97 -8.46 1.36
N GLY A 22 -4.23 -9.76 1.39
CA GLY A 22 -5.02 -10.45 0.39
C GLY A 22 -6.49 -10.06 0.35
N SER A 23 -7.04 -9.42 1.40
CA SER A 23 -8.46 -9.04 1.44
C SER A 23 -8.76 -7.89 2.43
N GLY A 24 -10.01 -7.42 2.44
CA GLY A 24 -10.54 -6.48 3.43
C GLY A 24 -9.68 -5.24 3.64
N MET A 25 -9.42 -4.91 4.91
CA MET A 25 -8.64 -3.73 5.30
C MET A 25 -7.17 -3.81 4.86
N GLY A 26 -6.55 -5.00 4.86
CA GLY A 26 -5.16 -5.16 4.42
C GLY A 26 -4.99 -4.80 2.95
N ARG A 27 -5.93 -5.26 2.11
CA ARG A 27 -5.98 -4.92 0.68
C ARG A 27 -6.17 -3.42 0.47
N ALA A 28 -7.14 -2.81 1.15
CA ALA A 28 -7.39 -1.37 1.04
C ALA A 28 -6.18 -0.53 1.48
N THR A 29 -5.54 -0.94 2.57
CA THR A 29 -4.30 -0.30 3.07
C THR A 29 -3.19 -0.38 2.03
N ALA A 30 -3.00 -1.53 1.39
CA ALA A 30 -1.97 -1.69 0.37
C ALA A 30 -2.18 -0.79 -0.85
N HIS A 31 -3.43 -0.60 -1.27
CA HIS A 31 -3.77 0.36 -2.32
C HIS A 31 -3.44 1.79 -1.90
N LEU A 32 -3.92 2.23 -0.74
CA LEU A 32 -3.71 3.61 -0.25
C LEU A 32 -2.22 3.95 -0.12
N PHE A 33 -1.44 3.06 0.50
CA PHE A 33 0.00 3.31 0.67
C PHE A 33 0.76 3.31 -0.66
N SER A 34 0.34 2.49 -1.63
CA SER A 34 0.95 2.51 -2.95
C SER A 34 0.65 3.81 -3.71
N ASP A 35 -0.58 4.32 -3.60
CA ASP A 35 -1.04 5.57 -4.23
C ASP A 35 -0.32 6.81 -3.66
N GLU A 36 -0.11 6.83 -2.35
CA GLU A 36 0.70 7.82 -1.64
C GLU A 36 2.22 7.73 -1.96
N GLY A 37 2.61 6.80 -2.85
CA GLY A 37 3.95 6.70 -3.41
C GLY A 37 4.93 5.85 -2.59
N ALA A 38 4.46 5.00 -1.68
CA ALA A 38 5.31 4.03 -1.01
C ALA A 38 5.62 2.81 -1.89
N LYS A 39 6.70 2.11 -1.51
CA LYS A 39 7.04 0.78 -2.00
C LYS A 39 6.39 -0.23 -1.06
N VAL A 40 5.28 -0.82 -1.51
CA VAL A 40 4.48 -1.74 -0.69
C VAL A 40 4.90 -3.18 -0.94
N ILE A 41 5.17 -3.92 0.14
CA ILE A 41 5.37 -5.36 0.18
C ILE A 41 4.11 -5.96 0.81
N VAL A 42 3.51 -6.93 0.12
CA VAL A 42 2.25 -7.57 0.53
C VAL A 42 2.52 -9.01 0.96
N THR A 43 1.94 -9.41 2.10
CA THR A 43 1.94 -10.80 2.57
C THR A 43 0.55 -11.22 3.00
N ASP A 44 0.23 -12.49 2.76
CA ASP A 44 -1.03 -13.11 3.16
C ASP A 44 -0.81 -14.61 3.33
N ILE A 45 -1.63 -15.26 4.15
CA ILE A 45 -1.61 -16.73 4.28
C ILE A 45 -2.01 -17.41 2.96
N ASN A 46 -2.91 -16.77 2.20
CA ASN A 46 -3.26 -17.20 0.86
C ASN A 46 -2.34 -16.50 -0.16
N LYS A 47 -1.36 -17.26 -0.65
CA LYS A 47 -0.35 -16.78 -1.60
C LYS A 47 -0.98 -16.20 -2.88
N ASP A 48 -2.05 -16.80 -3.39
CA ASP A 48 -2.68 -16.37 -4.64
C ASP A 48 -3.31 -14.99 -4.50
N ARG A 49 -3.92 -14.69 -3.35
CA ARG A 49 -4.47 -13.35 -3.06
C ARG A 49 -3.38 -12.29 -2.97
N ALA A 50 -2.22 -12.62 -2.40
CA ALA A 50 -1.08 -11.72 -2.35
C ALA A 50 -0.51 -11.44 -3.75
N ILE A 51 -0.38 -12.47 -4.58
CA ILE A 51 0.09 -12.35 -5.98
C ILE A 51 -0.91 -11.54 -6.82
N GLU A 52 -2.20 -11.79 -6.68
CA GLU A 52 -3.25 -11.04 -7.38
C GLU A 52 -3.15 -9.54 -7.05
N LEU A 53 -3.04 -9.20 -5.76
CA LEU A 53 -2.89 -7.82 -5.32
C LEU A 53 -1.59 -7.20 -5.84
N GLN A 54 -0.46 -7.91 -5.74
CA GLN A 54 0.82 -7.44 -6.25
C GLN A 54 0.73 -7.03 -7.73
N LYS A 55 0.11 -7.87 -8.57
CA LYS A 55 -0.09 -7.56 -10.00
C LYS A 55 -0.92 -6.30 -10.19
N LYS A 56 -2.00 -6.13 -9.42
CA LYS A 56 -2.85 -4.92 -9.48
C LYS A 56 -2.08 -3.66 -9.10
N LEU A 57 -1.27 -3.72 -8.05
CA LEU A 57 -0.46 -2.58 -7.62
C LEU A 57 0.64 -2.20 -8.64
N LEU A 58 1.18 -3.18 -9.37
CA LEU A 58 2.16 -2.92 -10.44
C LEU A 58 1.52 -2.22 -11.65
N ILE A 59 0.36 -2.72 -12.11
CA ILE A 59 -0.36 -2.16 -13.27
C ILE A 59 -0.82 -0.72 -13.00
N LEU A 60 -1.19 -0.41 -11.75
CA LEU A 60 -1.56 0.95 -11.34
C LEU A 60 -0.39 1.95 -11.46
N LYS A 61 0.86 1.50 -11.31
CA LYS A 61 2.05 2.36 -11.46
C LYS A 61 2.44 2.65 -12.91
N GLU A 62 2.00 1.83 -13.87
CA GLU A 62 2.28 2.03 -15.29
C GLU A 62 1.21 2.88 -16.00
N LYS A 63 0.06 3.11 -15.36
CA LYS A 63 -1.07 3.89 -15.92
C LYS A 63 -1.11 5.36 -15.50
N LEU A 64 -0.18 5.82 -14.67
CA LEU A 64 -0.02 7.19 -14.17
C LEU A 64 1.31 7.76 -14.65
#